data_AF-A0AAV3S429-F1
#
_entry.id   AF-A0AAV3S429-F1
#
_cell.length_a   1.000
_cell.length_b   1.000
_cell.length_c   1.000
_cell.angle_alpha   90.00
_cell.angle_beta   90.00
_cell.angle_gamma   90.00
#
_symmetry.space_group_name_H-M   'P 1'
#
loop_
_entity.id
_entity.type
_entity.pdbx_description
1 polymer ?
#
loop_
_entity_poly.entity_id
_entity_poly.type
_entity_poly.pdbx_seq_one_letter_code
_entity_poly.pdbx_strand_id
1 'polypeptide(L)'
;MEIDGRMFTVNQTVGNVLCCKCGILMQPNALNMCTKCLKSKVDITEGLQKQITIFHCPECDRYLQTRKTWLKARLESKELLY
;
A
#
# COMPACT_ATOMS: atom_id res chain seq x y z
N MET A 1 14.95 -53.94 13.63
CA MET A 1 15.34 -53.10 12.47
C MET A 1 14.74 -53.81 11.26
N GLU A 2 13.79 -53.26 10.51
CA GLU A 2 13.54 -51.87 10.16
C GLU A 2 12.02 -51.65 9.98
N ILE A 3 11.53 -50.50 10.46
CA ILE A 3 10.18 -49.99 10.17
C ILE A 3 10.32 -49.25 8.84
N ASP A 4 9.82 -49.84 7.75
CA ASP A 4 9.85 -49.25 6.39
C ASP A 4 8.90 -48.03 6.35
N GLY A 5 9.43 -46.92 6.88
CA GLY A 5 8.77 -45.62 6.97
C GLY A 5 8.73 -44.92 5.62
N ARG A 6 7.96 -45.47 4.67
CA ARG A 6 7.60 -44.75 3.45
C ARG A 6 6.72 -43.55 3.80
N MET A 7 7.35 -42.40 4.09
CA MET A 7 6.67 -41.11 4.11
C MET A 7 6.06 -40.88 2.72
N PHE A 8 4.74 -40.96 2.63
CA PHE A 8 4.00 -40.44 1.48
C PHE A 8 4.20 -38.93 1.42
N THR A 9 5.03 -38.47 0.49
CA THR A 9 5.18 -37.04 0.19
C THR A 9 4.18 -36.66 -0.89
N VAL A 10 3.10 -35.96 -0.49
CA VAL A 10 2.14 -35.39 -1.45
C VAL A 10 2.71 -34.06 -1.95
N ASN A 11 2.87 -33.93 -3.26
CA ASN A 11 3.19 -32.64 -3.87
C ASN A 11 2.01 -31.69 -3.63
N GLN A 12 2.23 -30.67 -2.80
CA GLN A 12 1.22 -29.64 -2.56
C GLN A 12 1.07 -28.77 -3.80
N THR A 13 -0.11 -28.81 -4.42
CA THR A 13 -0.47 -27.89 -5.50
C THR A 13 -1.24 -26.71 -4.92
N VAL A 14 -0.87 -25.48 -5.31
CA VAL A 14 -1.67 -24.30 -4.98
C VAL A 14 -2.95 -24.35 -5.82
N GLY A 15 -4.07 -24.71 -5.19
CA GLY A 15 -5.39 -24.66 -5.80
C GLY A 15 -5.84 -23.22 -6.08
N ASN A 16 -6.88 -23.06 -6.90
CA ASN A 16 -7.51 -21.77 -7.12
C ASN A 16 -8.83 -21.68 -6.34
N VAL A 17 -9.18 -20.46 -5.90
CA VAL A 17 -10.45 -20.14 -5.24
C VAL A 17 -11.13 -18.98 -5.95
N LEU A 18 -12.44 -18.86 -5.77
CA LEU A 18 -13.19 -17.71 -6.26
C LEU A 18 -13.09 -16.57 -5.24
N CYS A 19 -12.92 -15.34 -5.73
CA CYS A 19 -13.04 -14.14 -4.91
C CYS A 19 -14.45 -14.08 -4.28
N CYS A 20 -14.51 -13.92 -2.96
CA CYS A 20 -15.74 -13.87 -2.18
C CYS A 20 -16.70 -12.73 -2.57
N LYS A 21 -16.22 -11.73 -3.32
CA LYS A 21 -17.01 -10.57 -3.73
C LYS A 21 -17.44 -10.55 -5.20
N CYS A 22 -16.54 -10.90 -6.12
CA CYS A 22 -16.80 -10.81 -7.57
C CYS A 22 -16.69 -12.13 -8.32
N GLY A 23 -16.32 -13.23 -7.65
CA GLY A 23 -16.26 -14.56 -8.26
C GLY A 23 -15.09 -14.80 -9.21
N ILE A 24 -14.14 -13.88 -9.36
CA ILE A 24 -12.96 -14.14 -10.20
C ILE A 24 -12.08 -15.24 -9.60
N LEU A 25 -11.56 -16.12 -10.45
CA LEU A 25 -10.61 -17.16 -10.06
C LEU A 25 -9.26 -16.52 -9.67
N MET A 26 -8.72 -16.89 -8.51
CA MET A 26 -7.48 -16.35 -7.95
C MET A 26 -6.78 -17.37 -7.07
N GLN A 27 -5.49 -17.15 -6.79
CA GLN A 27 -4.81 -17.91 -5.72
C GLN A 27 -5.41 -17.55 -4.35
N PRO A 28 -5.56 -18.52 -3.44
CA PRO A 28 -6.03 -18.29 -2.08
C PRO A 28 -5.20 -17.25 -1.34
N ASN A 29 -5.85 -16.41 -0.55
CA ASN A 29 -5.21 -15.49 0.38
C ASN A 29 -6.05 -15.38 1.67
N ALA A 30 -5.50 -14.75 2.71
CA ALA A 30 -6.15 -14.65 4.02
C ALA A 30 -7.51 -13.95 4.01
N LEU A 31 -7.83 -13.20 2.95
CA LEU A 31 -9.07 -12.44 2.81
C LEU A 31 -10.06 -13.10 1.84
N ASN A 32 -9.66 -14.16 1.14
CA ASN A 32 -10.39 -14.78 0.03
C ASN A 32 -10.94 -13.76 -0.99
N MET A 33 -10.24 -12.63 -1.16
CA MET A 33 -10.71 -11.49 -1.93
C MET A 33 -9.62 -11.05 -2.92
N CYS A 34 -10.03 -10.77 -4.16
CA CYS A 34 -9.10 -10.33 -5.19
C CYS A 34 -8.63 -8.90 -4.94
N THR A 35 -7.47 -8.53 -5.46
CA THR A 35 -6.84 -7.21 -5.26
C THR A 35 -7.73 -6.05 -5.68
N LYS A 36 -8.56 -6.23 -6.72
CA LYS A 36 -9.52 -5.21 -7.19
C LYS A 36 -10.63 -4.96 -6.15
N CYS A 37 -11.22 -6.02 -5.61
CA CYS A 37 -12.27 -5.90 -4.59
C CYS A 37 -11.70 -5.41 -3.25
N LEU A 38 -10.48 -5.80 -2.91
CA LEU A 38 -9.80 -5.33 -1.71
C LEU A 38 -9.58 -3.81 -1.76
N LYS A 39 -9.02 -3.29 -2.86
CA LYS A 39 -8.77 -1.85 -3.04
C LYS A 39 -10.05 -1.02 -3.06
N SER A 40 -11.19 -1.57 -3.47
CA SER A 40 -12.46 -0.86 -3.47
C SER A 40 -13.17 -0.88 -2.11
N LYS A 41 -12.73 -1.73 -1.18
CA LYS A 41 -13.33 -1.89 0.15
C LYS A 41 -12.49 -1.34 1.28
N VAL A 42 -11.17 -1.32 1.13
CA VAL A 42 -10.24 -0.88 2.16
C VAL A 42 -9.55 0.39 1.68
N ASP A 43 -9.92 1.53 2.27
CA ASP A 43 -9.18 2.78 2.11
C ASP A 43 -8.16 2.91 3.26
N ILE A 44 -6.90 2.60 2.96
CA ILE A 44 -5.80 2.77 3.93
C ILE A 44 -5.47 4.25 4.21
N THR A 45 -6.06 5.17 3.44
CA THR A 45 -5.88 6.63 3.60
C THR A 45 -6.99 7.27 4.43
N GLU A 46 -7.94 6.48 4.94
CA GLU A 46 -8.97 6.98 5.84
C GLU A 46 -8.34 7.69 7.04
N GLY A 47 -8.84 8.89 7.36
CA GLY A 47 -8.30 9.73 8.42
C GLY A 47 -7.06 10.56 8.04
N LEU A 48 -6.44 10.35 6.88
CA LEU A 48 -5.34 11.20 6.40
C LEU A 48 -5.88 12.50 5.79
N GLN A 49 -5.23 13.62 6.11
CA GLN A 49 -5.52 14.90 5.50
C GLN A 49 -5.02 14.93 4.04
N LYS A 50 -5.96 14.96 3.08
CA LYS A 50 -5.66 14.90 1.63
C LYS A 50 -5.27 16.25 1.01
N GLN A 51 -5.43 17.35 1.75
CA GLN A 51 -5.11 18.70 1.30
C GLN A 51 -4.53 19.54 2.45
N ILE A 52 -3.46 20.27 2.16
CA ILE A 52 -2.81 21.19 3.09
C ILE A 52 -2.56 22.55 2.42
N THR A 53 -2.60 23.62 3.20
CA THR A 53 -2.23 24.97 2.75
C THR A 53 -0.74 25.20 3.03
N ILE A 54 0.00 25.60 2.00
CA ILE A 54 1.42 25.96 2.09
C ILE A 54 1.54 27.45 1.77
N PHE A 55 2.26 28.20 2.62
CA PHE A 55 2.54 29.61 2.38
C PHE A 55 3.87 29.77 1.65
N HIS A 56 3.88 30.56 0.58
CA HIS A 56 5.04 30.80 -0.28
C HIS A 56 5.24 32.31 -0.47
N CYS A 57 6.49 32.76 -0.37
CA CYS A 57 6.89 34.13 -0.69
C CYS A 57 7.63 34.16 -2.05
N PRO A 58 7.03 34.74 -3.10
CA PRO A 58 7.60 34.73 -4.45
C PRO A 58 8.83 35.63 -4.62
N GLU A 59 9.03 36.61 -3.73
CA GLU A 59 10.17 37.54 -3.83
C GLU A 59 11.48 36.90 -3.37
N CYS A 60 11.42 35.88 -2.50
CA CYS A 60 12.61 35.28 -1.88
C CYS A 60 12.72 33.76 -2.07
N ASP A 61 11.79 33.16 -2.83
CA ASP A 61 11.64 31.72 -3.06
C ASP A 61 11.64 30.91 -1.75
N ARG A 62 10.80 31.32 -0.79
CA ARG A 62 10.71 30.66 0.51
C ARG A 62 9.33 30.08 0.78
N TYR A 63 9.31 28.91 1.41
CA TYR A 63 8.11 28.20 1.83
C TYR A 63 8.07 28.12 3.36
N LEU A 64 6.88 28.35 3.94
CA LEU A 64 6.67 28.21 5.37
C LEU A 64 6.41 26.73 5.71
N GLN A 65 7.32 26.13 6.45
CA GLN A 65 7.13 24.77 6.97
C GLN A 65 6.19 24.76 8.16
N THR A 66 5.61 23.59 8.44
CA THR A 66 4.73 23.34 9.60
C THR A 66 5.34 23.77 10.94
N ARG A 67 6.68 23.75 11.07
CA ARG A 67 7.42 24.20 12.26
C ARG A 67 7.54 25.73 12.40
N LYS A 68 6.82 26.50 11.57
CA LYS A 68 6.88 27.97 11.48
C LYS A 68 8.25 28.50 11.06
N THR A 69 9.02 27.71 10.33
CA THR A 69 10.33 28.07 9.79
C THR A 69 10.24 28.32 8.28
N TRP A 70 10.88 29.38 7.79
CA TRP A 70 10.96 29.67 6.36
C TRP A 70 12.14 28.96 5.73
N LEU A 71 11.86 28.10 4.76
CA LEU A 71 12.85 27.35 4.00
C LEU A 71 12.98 27.92 2.59
N LYS A 72 14.20 28.24 2.16
CA LYS A 72 14.45 28.59 0.75
C LYS A 72 14.45 27.32 -0.09
N ALA A 73 13.56 27.25 -1.07
CA ALA A 73 13.40 26.09 -1.94
C ALA A 73 12.89 26.54 -3.31
N ARG A 74 13.30 25.86 -4.38
CA ARG A 74 12.70 26.05 -5.71
C ARG A 74 11.54 25.08 -5.87
N LEU A 75 10.61 25.39 -6.78
CA LEU A 75 9.62 24.40 -7.21
C LEU A 75 10.32 23.12 -7.69
N GLU A 76 9.73 21.97 -7.36
CA GLU A 76 10.26 20.64 -7.70
C GLU A 76 11.62 20.30 -7.05
N SER A 77 12.00 21.00 -5.97
CA SER A 77 13.21 20.68 -5.23
C SER A 77 12.99 19.55 -4.21
N LYS A 78 14.09 18.93 -3.75
CA LYS A 78 14.05 17.83 -2.78
C LYS A 78 13.46 18.25 -1.43
N GLU A 79 13.62 19.52 -1.08
CA GLU A 79 13.10 20.13 0.13
C GLU A 79 11.56 20.18 0.18
N LEU A 80 10.91 20.12 -0.98
CA LEU A 80 9.44 20.10 -1.12
C LEU A 80 8.88 18.67 -1.27
N LEU A 81 9.73 17.65 -1.30
CA LEU A 81 9.31 16.25 -1.23
C LEU A 81 9.01 15.90 0.22
N TYR A 82 7.77 16.18 0.64
CA TYR A 82 7.21 15.70 1.91
C TYR A 82 6.89 14.20 1.86
#